data_AF-A0A2W4S4C8-F1
#
_entry.id   AF-A0A2W4S4C8-F1
#
_cell.length_a   1.000
_cell.length_b   1.000
_cell.length_c   1.000
_cell.angle_alpha   90.00
_cell.angle_beta   90.00
_cell.angle_gamma   90.00
#
_symmetry.space_group_name_H-M   'P 1'
#
loop_
_entity.id
_entity.type
_entity.pdbx_description
1 polymer ?
#
loop_
_entity_poly.entity_id
_entity_poly.type
_entity_poly.pdbx_seq_one_letter_code
_entity_poly.pdbx_strand_id
1 'polypeptide(L)'
;MARPSWDEYFMELAQVVAKRSTCNRRKVGAVLVRDKRILTTGYNGSPPGLPHCTDVGCLMVDGHCVRAIHAEQNAIIQAALHGITLKGATCYVTSSPCVHCAKMLIAAGIARIWKMDVK
;
A
#
# COMPACT_ATOMS: atom_id res chain seq x y z
N MET A 1 17.53 7.37 -22.07
CA MET A 1 16.97 6.52 -21.00
C MET A 1 16.27 5.33 -21.63
N ALA A 2 16.47 4.11 -21.14
CA ALA A 2 15.75 2.93 -21.61
C ALA A 2 14.30 2.95 -21.06
N ARG A 3 13.36 2.36 -21.79
CA ARG A 3 11.97 2.22 -21.35
C ARG A 3 11.91 1.27 -20.14
N PRO A 4 11.31 1.67 -19.00
CA PRO A 4 11.22 0.79 -17.84
C PRO A 4 10.36 -0.43 -18.13
N SER A 5 10.69 -1.55 -17.49
CA SER A 5 9.81 -2.71 -17.43
C SER A 5 8.53 -2.39 -16.66
N TRP A 6 7.52 -3.26 -16.79
CA TRP A 6 6.27 -3.08 -16.06
C TRP A 6 6.45 -3.13 -14.54
N ASP A 7 7.27 -4.06 -14.05
CA ASP A 7 7.50 -4.21 -12.61
C ASP A 7 8.23 -2.97 -12.05
N GLU A 8 9.22 -2.43 -12.76
CA GLU A 8 9.90 -1.17 -12.39
C GLU A 8 8.92 0.02 -12.39
N TYR A 9 8.14 0.18 -13.45
CA TYR A 9 7.16 1.26 -13.58
C TYR A 9 6.15 1.27 -12.42
N PHE A 10 5.54 0.12 -12.11
CA PHE A 10 4.56 0.04 -11.03
C PHE A 10 5.17 0.20 -9.65
N MET A 11 6.42 -0.21 -9.46
CA MET A 11 7.14 0.06 -8.22
C MET A 11 7.49 1.54 -8.05
N GLU A 12 7.97 2.21 -9.10
CA GLU A 12 8.21 3.66 -9.06
C GLU A 12 6.93 4.41 -8.69
N LEU A 13 5.78 3.99 -9.24
CA LEU A 13 4.48 4.52 -8.83
C LEU A 13 4.17 4.25 -7.36
N ALA A 14 4.44 3.05 -6.84
CA ALA A 14 4.26 2.75 -5.41
C ALA A 14 5.14 3.65 -4.53
N GLN A 15 6.37 3.96 -4.95
CA GLN A 15 7.25 4.92 -4.27
C GLN A 15 6.68 6.34 -4.31
N VAL A 16 6.12 6.79 -5.44
CA VAL A 16 5.45 8.09 -5.55
C VAL A 16 4.23 8.16 -4.63
N VAL A 17 3.41 7.11 -4.60
CA VAL A 17 2.27 6.99 -3.68
C VAL A 17 2.73 7.08 -2.22
N ALA A 18 3.83 6.42 -1.86
CA ALA A 18 4.40 6.45 -0.52
C ALA A 18 4.79 7.86 -0.05
N LYS A 19 5.12 8.79 -0.97
CA LYS A 19 5.46 10.19 -0.62
C LYS A 19 4.30 10.93 0.06
N ARG A 20 3.06 10.48 -0.12
CA ARG A 20 1.88 11.05 0.57
C ARG A 20 1.63 10.48 1.96
N SER A 21 2.41 9.49 2.41
CA SER A 21 2.25 8.88 3.73
C SER A 21 2.43 9.90 4.86
N THR A 22 1.55 9.81 5.85
CA THR A 22 1.54 10.69 7.03
C THR A 22 1.97 9.96 8.31
N CYS A 23 2.62 8.81 8.18
CA CYS A 23 3.30 8.14 9.31
C CYS A 23 4.77 8.58 9.38
N ASN A 24 5.29 8.83 10.59
CA ASN A 24 6.68 9.28 10.78
C ASN A 24 7.68 8.12 10.81
N ARG A 25 7.22 6.89 11.09
CA ARG A 25 8.10 5.71 11.22
C ARG A 25 8.51 5.12 9.88
N ARG A 26 7.57 5.04 8.94
CA ARG A 26 7.81 4.46 7.61
C ARG A 26 6.80 5.02 6.61
N LYS A 27 7.30 5.41 5.44
CA LYS A 27 6.49 5.84 4.31
C LYS A 27 6.24 4.63 3.40
N VAL A 28 5.03 4.10 3.41
CA VAL A 28 4.65 2.91 2.64
C VAL A 28 3.63 3.30 1.59
N GLY A 29 3.80 2.78 0.38
CA GLY A 29 2.87 2.91 -0.73
C GLY A 29 2.58 1.55 -1.35
N ALA A 30 1.36 1.39 -1.84
CA ALA A 30 0.85 0.19 -2.48
C ALA A 30 0.08 0.57 -3.75
N VAL A 31 0.27 -0.21 -4.82
CA VAL A 31 -0.43 -0.10 -6.10
C VAL A 31 -0.96 -1.48 -6.47
N LEU A 32 -2.27 -1.59 -6.66
CA LEU A 32 -2.92 -2.81 -7.13
C LEU A 32 -3.11 -2.74 -8.64
N VAL A 33 -2.65 -3.75 -9.36
CA VAL A 33 -2.58 -3.75 -10.82
C VAL A 33 -3.15 -5.05 -11.38
N ARG A 34 -3.95 -4.96 -12.44
CA ARG A 34 -4.35 -6.12 -13.26
C ARG A 34 -4.32 -5.72 -14.72
N ASP A 35 -3.84 -6.62 -15.59
CA ASP A 35 -3.74 -6.39 -17.03
C ASP A 35 -3.01 -5.09 -17.40
N LYS A 36 -1.93 -4.77 -16.66
CA LYS A 36 -1.13 -3.54 -16.79
C LYS A 36 -1.93 -2.25 -16.55
N ARG A 37 -3.09 -2.33 -15.89
CA ARG A 37 -3.93 -1.20 -15.47
C ARG A 37 -3.91 -1.09 -13.96
N ILE A 38 -3.74 0.13 -13.48
CA ILE A 38 -3.85 0.44 -12.05
C ILE A 38 -5.33 0.34 -11.67
N LEU A 39 -5.62 -0.47 -10.67
CA LEU A 39 -6.96 -0.62 -10.09
C LEU A 39 -7.16 0.42 -9.00
N THR A 40 -6.28 0.39 -8.00
CA THR A 40 -6.30 1.31 -6.86
C THR A 40 -4.89 1.53 -6.32
N THR A 41 -4.74 2.56 -5.49
CA THR A 41 -3.51 2.85 -4.76
C THR A 41 -3.82 3.10 -3.30
N GLY A 42 -2.80 3.01 -2.45
CA GLY A 42 -2.91 3.34 -1.04
C GLY A 42 -1.55 3.71 -0.45
N TYR A 43 -1.55 4.63 0.50
CA TYR A 43 -0.40 4.93 1.36
C TYR A 43 -0.81 4.80 2.82
N ASN A 44 0.15 4.63 3.72
CA ASN A 44 -0.18 4.53 5.13
C ASN A 44 -0.44 5.90 5.78
N GLY A 45 -1.58 6.02 6.46
CA GLY A 45 -2.06 7.25 7.07
C GLY A 45 -3.31 7.00 7.93
N SER A 46 -3.66 7.95 8.79
CA SER A 46 -4.87 7.86 9.62
C SER A 46 -6.14 7.73 8.77
N PRO A 47 -7.23 7.14 9.32
CA PRO A 47 -8.54 7.19 8.70
C PRO A 47 -8.96 8.63 8.34
N PRO A 48 -9.79 8.82 7.30
CA PRO A 48 -10.28 10.14 6.91
C PRO A 48 -10.95 10.87 8.08
N GLY A 49 -10.63 12.17 8.23
CA GLY A 49 -11.18 13.01 9.30
C GLY A 49 -10.49 12.87 10.67
N LEU A 50 -9.50 12.00 10.82
CA LEU A 50 -8.72 11.85 12.06
C LEU A 50 -7.32 12.46 11.94
N PRO A 51 -6.73 12.98 13.05
CA PRO A 51 -5.39 13.54 13.05
C PRO A 51 -4.32 12.56 12.55
N HIS A 52 -3.36 13.04 11.76
CA HIS A 52 -2.26 12.24 11.26
C HIS A 52 -1.09 12.14 12.24
N CYS A 53 -0.19 11.17 12.01
CA CYS A 53 1.01 11.06 12.86
C CYS A 53 1.93 12.27 12.69
N THR A 54 1.88 12.94 11.53
CA THR A 54 2.57 14.22 11.28
C THR A 54 2.07 15.35 12.18
N ASP A 55 0.82 15.26 12.65
CA ASP A 55 0.17 16.34 13.38
C ASP A 55 0.27 16.11 14.90
N VAL A 56 0.03 14.87 15.34
CA VAL A 56 -0.11 14.51 16.76
C VAL A 56 0.81 13.36 17.20
N GLY A 57 1.74 12.95 16.35
CA GLY A 57 2.65 11.83 16.63
C GLY A 57 2.02 10.45 16.39
N CYS A 58 2.89 9.44 16.34
CA CYS A 58 2.46 8.04 16.21
C CYS A 58 1.77 7.56 17.49
N LEU A 59 0.66 6.84 17.36
CA LEU A 59 0.05 6.11 18.48
C LEU A 59 0.70 4.73 18.56
N MET A 60 1.57 4.52 19.55
CA MET A 60 2.37 3.30 19.69
C MET A 60 1.73 2.32 20.66
N VAL A 61 1.55 1.07 20.22
CA VAL A 61 1.12 -0.07 21.04
C VAL A 61 2.01 -1.25 20.66
N ASP A 62 2.66 -1.87 21.65
CA ASP A 62 3.56 -3.02 21.46
C ASP A 62 4.62 -2.83 20.36
N GLY A 63 5.18 -1.63 20.24
CA GLY A 63 6.18 -1.30 19.22
C GLY A 63 5.63 -1.04 17.81
N HIS A 64 4.31 -1.10 17.63
CA HIS A 64 3.63 -0.82 16.37
C HIS A 64 2.84 0.49 16.42
N CYS A 65 2.82 1.23 15.31
CA CYS A 65 1.94 2.39 15.19
C CYS A 65 0.55 1.91 14.77
N VAL A 66 -0.46 2.15 15.62
CA VAL A 66 -1.85 1.74 15.37
C VAL A 66 -2.74 2.89 14.87
N ARG A 67 -2.19 4.10 14.74
CA ARG A 67 -2.93 5.26 14.20
C ARG A 67 -3.17 5.16 12.70
N ALA A 68 -2.16 4.67 11.97
CA ALA A 68 -2.19 4.64 10.52
C ALA A 68 -2.78 3.32 10.01
N ILE A 69 -3.77 3.42 9.13
CA ILE A 69 -4.12 2.31 8.24
C ILE A 69 -2.92 2.06 7.32
N HIS A 70 -2.59 0.79 7.07
CA HIS A 70 -1.47 0.43 6.21
C HIS A 70 -1.78 0.72 4.72
N ALA A 71 -0.74 0.84 3.90
CA ALA A 71 -0.88 1.18 2.49
C ALA A 71 -1.71 0.14 1.71
N GLU A 72 -1.45 -1.14 1.97
CA GLU A 72 -2.13 -2.27 1.36
C GLU A 72 -3.60 -2.32 1.76
N GLN A 73 -3.89 -2.05 3.04
CA GLN A 73 -5.25 -1.96 3.56
C GLN A 73 -6.02 -0.81 2.89
N ASN A 74 -5.41 0.37 2.80
CA ASN A 74 -6.02 1.50 2.10
C ASN A 74 -6.29 1.18 0.62
N ALA A 75 -5.38 0.51 -0.08
CA ALA A 75 -5.60 0.10 -1.46
C ALA A 75 -6.77 -0.89 -1.61
N ILE A 76 -6.92 -1.83 -0.67
CA ILE A 76 -8.06 -2.76 -0.61
C ILE A 76 -9.37 -2.02 -0.30
N ILE A 77 -9.36 -1.11 0.69
CA ILE A 77 -10.53 -0.32 1.08
C ILE A 77 -11.02 0.52 -0.11
N GLN A 78 -10.11 1.17 -0.84
CA GLN A 78 -10.46 1.92 -2.06
C GLN A 78 -11.14 1.03 -3.09
N ALA A 79 -10.67 -0.20 -3.26
CA ALA A 79 -11.29 -1.13 -4.22
C ALA A 79 -12.71 -1.52 -3.78
N ALA A 80 -12.91 -1.76 -2.49
CA ALA A 80 -14.23 -2.05 -1.92
C ALA A 80 -15.20 -0.86 -2.06
N LEU A 81 -14.77 0.36 -1.75
CA LEU A 81 -15.57 1.57 -1.88
C LEU A 81 -16.06 1.82 -3.30
N HIS A 82 -15.26 1.44 -4.30
CA HIS A 82 -15.56 1.67 -5.72
C HIS A 82 -16.06 0.42 -6.46
N GLY A 83 -16.32 -0.69 -5.77
CA GLY A 83 -16.81 -1.93 -6.40
C GLY A 83 -15.81 -2.58 -7.37
N ILE A 84 -14.51 -2.37 -7.15
CA ILE A 84 -13.44 -2.89 -8.01
C ILE A 84 -13.00 -4.28 -7.52
N THR A 85 -13.19 -5.30 -8.34
CA THR A 85 -12.68 -6.64 -8.03
C THR A 85 -11.15 -6.71 -8.09
N LEU A 86 -10.53 -7.20 -7.02
CA LEU A 86 -9.08 -7.40 -6.88
C LEU A 86 -8.59 -8.80 -7.28
N LYS A 87 -9.51 -9.72 -7.58
CA LYS A 87 -9.16 -11.11 -7.91
C LYS A 87 -8.20 -11.16 -9.11
N GLY A 88 -7.10 -11.90 -8.94
CA GLY A 88 -6.05 -12.06 -9.96
C GLY A 88 -5.09 -10.87 -10.10
N ALA A 89 -5.22 -9.82 -9.28
CA ALA A 89 -4.33 -8.66 -9.36
C ALA A 89 -2.96 -8.93 -8.74
N THR A 90 -1.99 -8.08 -9.10
CA THR A 90 -0.67 -7.98 -8.46
C THR A 90 -0.65 -6.77 -7.52
N CYS A 91 -0.09 -6.94 -6.33
CA CYS A 91 0.19 -5.85 -5.40
C CYS A 91 1.67 -5.45 -5.47
N TYR A 92 1.96 -4.23 -5.92
CA TYR A 92 3.28 -3.62 -5.81
C TYR A 92 3.33 -2.80 -4.53
N VAL A 93 4.26 -3.11 -3.62
CA VAL A 93 4.33 -2.46 -2.30
C VAL A 93 5.78 -2.13 -1.93
N THR A 94 5.99 -0.94 -1.36
CA THR A 94 7.35 -0.44 -1.03
C THR A 94 7.96 -1.09 0.21
N SER A 95 7.18 -1.83 0.99
CA SER A 95 7.64 -2.55 2.18
C SER A 95 6.93 -3.91 2.27
N SER A 96 7.63 -4.93 2.76
CA SER A 96 7.01 -6.25 2.96
C SER A 96 5.73 -6.12 3.80
N PRO A 97 4.61 -6.69 3.34
CA PRO A 97 3.36 -6.62 4.10
C PRO A 97 3.49 -7.23 5.48
N CYS A 98 2.85 -6.61 6.47
CA CYS A 98 2.69 -7.28 7.77
C CYS A 98 1.76 -8.49 7.64
N VAL A 99 1.72 -9.35 8.66
CA VAL A 99 0.87 -10.55 8.65
C VAL A 99 -0.61 -10.25 8.40
N HIS A 100 -1.12 -9.11 8.90
CA HIS A 100 -2.50 -8.70 8.69
C HIS A 100 -2.75 -8.28 7.23
N CYS A 101 -1.89 -7.44 6.66
CA CYS A 101 -1.97 -7.05 5.25
C CYS A 101 -1.83 -8.27 4.33
N ALA A 102 -0.90 -9.18 4.61
CA ALA A 102 -0.71 -10.39 3.83
C ALA A 102 -1.98 -11.26 3.82
N LYS A 103 -2.58 -11.52 4.99
CA LYS A 103 -3.86 -12.25 5.10
C LYS A 103 -4.97 -11.59 4.30
N MET A 104 -5.08 -10.26 4.37
CA MET A 104 -6.10 -9.51 3.63
C MET A 104 -5.87 -9.54 2.12
N LEU A 105 -4.63 -9.39 1.65
CA LEU A 105 -4.28 -9.46 0.22
C LEU A 105 -4.62 -10.85 -0.35
N ILE A 106 -4.26 -11.92 0.38
CA ILE A 106 -4.59 -13.30 0.00
C ILE A 106 -6.11 -13.48 -0.07
N ALA A 107 -6.85 -13.05 0.97
CA ALA A 107 -8.31 -13.16 1.02
C ALA A 107 -9.01 -12.33 -0.08
N ALA A 108 -8.44 -11.20 -0.48
CA ALA A 108 -8.93 -10.37 -1.58
C ALA A 108 -8.65 -10.97 -2.97
N GLY A 109 -7.95 -12.10 -3.04
CA GLY A 109 -7.64 -12.80 -4.29
C GLY A 109 -6.45 -12.21 -5.05
N ILE A 110 -5.55 -11.50 -4.39
CA ILE A 110 -4.29 -11.04 -4.98
C ILE A 110 -3.42 -12.26 -5.33
N ALA A 111 -2.99 -12.34 -6.59
CA ALA A 111 -2.24 -13.49 -7.12
C ALA A 111 -0.72 -13.36 -6.93
N ARG A 112 -0.20 -12.12 -6.88
CA ARG A 112 1.23 -11.85 -6.75
C ARG A 112 1.45 -10.63 -5.87
N ILE A 113 2.46 -10.69 -5.00
CA ILE A 113 2.95 -9.55 -4.23
C ILE A 113 4.38 -9.27 -4.72
N TRP A 114 4.62 -8.05 -5.17
CA TRP A 114 5.91 -7.59 -5.67
C TRP A 114 6.45 -6.50 -4.75
N LYS A 115 7.68 -6.68 -4.29
CA LYS A 115 8.44 -5.69 -3.51
C LYS A 115 9.81 -5.53 -4.13
N MET A 116 10.45 -4.38 -3.91
CA MET A 116 11.88 -4.29 -4.17
C MET A 116 12.63 -5.11 -3.12
N ASP A 117 13.64 -5.86 -3.55
CA ASP A 117 14.61 -6.42 -2.63
C ASP A 117 15.50 -5.30 -2.12
N VAL A 118 15.46 -5.10 -0.81
CA VAL A 118 16.43 -4.25 -0.12
C VAL A 118 17.69 -5.08 -0.04
N LYS A 119 18.72 -4.71 -0.82
CA LYS A 119 20.07 -5.22 -0.61
C LYS A 119 20.61 -4.73 0.73
#